data_AF-A0A6S7G2A2-F1
#
_entry.id   AF-A0A6S7G2A2-F1
#
_cell.length_a   1.000
_cell.length_b   1.000
_cell.length_c   1.000
_cell.angle_alpha   90.00
_cell.angle_beta   90.00
_cell.angle_gamma   90.00
#
_symmetry.space_group_name_H-M   'P 1'
#
loop_
_entity.id
_entity.type
_entity.pdbx_description
1 polymer ?
#
loop_
_entity_poly.entity_id
_entity_poly.type
_entity_poly.pdbx_seq_one_letter_code
_entity_poly.pdbx_strand_id
1 'polypeptide(L)'
;MKVCRIHADEDRPTLFFFDFETRKDDEGYMIPFYCVVQKVCVECDEKPFVKTNENFEPVLDIQYADGSVQPVICCGYRQYIFENDNACITKDLVDFMYAQERNSVWVGHNGGRFDNVFLLRELLIQRNIVPQTIMNGNKIMCMELEDRNLKVLDSFLFLSMALSKFPEALGIENIAKGFHPYHFTDLTYVGPMVGLEYFEPPAEGTPQRSKFDAWYVAQCLKPYNFKKAIYYYCRLDVDILRQGCVIFARLIKNITGVFPFYDKTCHTIAGLALKIYRSNFLVKDTIGQIPAKGYGTQVKQSVIALYWLREIETELHESDLFLQSNLSVEGETRVLGRYVDGYCKATRTIYQFHGCFFHGCTQCYDGDEYNTVLNETYYTLRERTRRTDKMFENAGYQVITMWECVYMQTNKLNKKMLDLLRHRDFFINIHLNPRDALFGGRTSPARLYFESKNGAEKAFYGDFTSLYPYVQKKNVFSTRHPTIIRGEEECAKIPVSTVFGLIKCRIAPPCNVCYFPYYPAVPGVN
;
A
#
# COMPACT_ATOMS: atom_id res chain seq x y z
N MET A 1 -33.85 -25.82 18.95
CA MET A 1 -32.97 -24.72 18.50
C MET A 1 -33.24 -24.48 17.02
N LYS A 2 -33.94 -23.41 16.67
CA LYS A 2 -34.06 -23.01 15.25
C LYS A 2 -32.71 -22.42 14.85
N VAL A 3 -32.00 -23.12 13.96
CA VAL A 3 -30.86 -22.55 13.25
C VAL A 3 -31.38 -21.34 12.49
N CYS A 4 -30.81 -20.16 12.75
CA CYS A 4 -31.20 -18.92 12.08
C CYS A 4 -30.81 -19.02 10.61
N ARG A 5 -31.71 -19.55 9.78
CA ARG A 5 -31.60 -19.60 8.31
C ARG A 5 -32.77 -18.86 7.70
N ILE A 6 -32.89 -17.55 7.92
CA ILE A 6 -33.83 -16.73 7.13
C ILE A 6 -33.23 -15.34 6.98
N HIS A 7 -32.52 -15.13 5.86
CA HIS A 7 -32.48 -13.93 4.98
C HIS A 7 -31.25 -14.02 4.09
N ALA A 8 -31.37 -14.81 3.02
CA ALA A 8 -30.37 -15.01 1.97
C ALA A 8 -30.32 -13.85 0.96
N ASP A 9 -30.63 -12.62 1.37
CA ASP A 9 -30.69 -11.44 0.48
C ASP A 9 -29.53 -10.45 0.65
N GLU A 10 -28.64 -10.64 1.64
CA GLU A 10 -27.36 -9.93 1.70
C GLU A 10 -26.25 -10.96 2.01
N ASP A 11 -25.31 -11.19 1.08
CA ASP A 11 -24.11 -12.05 1.23
C ASP A 11 -23.07 -11.43 2.20
N ARG A 12 -23.56 -10.88 3.33
CA ARG A 12 -22.82 -10.03 4.26
C ARG A 12 -22.10 -10.91 5.29
N PRO A 13 -20.75 -10.90 5.34
CA PRO A 13 -20.02 -11.65 6.37
C PRO A 13 -20.37 -11.23 7.80
N THR A 14 -20.22 -12.17 8.73
CA THR A 14 -20.24 -11.88 10.16
C THR A 14 -18.97 -11.11 10.53
N LEU A 15 -19.11 -10.03 11.33
CA LEU A 15 -17.97 -9.26 11.82
C LEU A 15 -17.53 -9.79 13.20
N PHE A 16 -16.22 -9.88 13.38
CA PHE A 16 -15.56 -10.14 14.65
C PHE A 16 -14.55 -9.02 14.90
N PHE A 17 -14.59 -8.44 16.09
CA PHE A 17 -13.65 -7.43 16.55
C PHE A 17 -12.82 -8.04 17.65
N PHE A 18 -11.50 -7.83 17.63
CA PHE A 18 -10.64 -8.46 18.61
C PHE A 18 -9.43 -7.60 18.93
N ASP A 19 -8.84 -7.87 20.09
CA ASP A 19 -7.63 -7.25 20.59
C ASP A 19 -6.89 -8.25 21.49
N PHE A 20 -5.56 -8.17 21.50
CA PHE A 20 -4.71 -8.98 22.36
C PHE A 20 -4.04 -8.11 23.43
N GLU A 21 -3.99 -8.64 24.66
CA GLU A 21 -3.01 -8.19 25.64
C GLU A 21 -1.83 -9.15 25.66
N THR A 22 -0.63 -8.56 25.72
CA THR A 22 0.63 -9.30 25.59
C THR A 22 1.55 -9.02 26.76
N ARG A 23 2.40 -9.99 27.07
CA ARG A 23 3.51 -9.85 28.01
C ARG A 23 4.81 -10.24 27.31
N LYS A 24 5.95 -9.80 27.82
CA LYS A 24 7.25 -10.27 27.33
C LYS A 24 7.60 -11.58 28.03
N ASP A 25 8.14 -12.54 27.29
CA ASP A 25 8.82 -13.69 27.87
C ASP A 25 10.26 -13.35 28.30
N ASP A 26 10.96 -14.34 28.83
CA ASP A 26 12.34 -14.22 29.32
C ASP A 26 13.34 -13.84 28.21
N GLU A 27 13.01 -14.11 26.95
CA GLU A 27 13.81 -13.78 25.76
C GLU A 27 13.42 -12.41 25.17
N GLY A 28 12.41 -11.75 25.72
CA GLY A 28 11.91 -10.45 25.29
C GLY A 28 10.90 -10.50 24.14
N TYR A 29 10.45 -11.68 23.71
CA TYR A 29 9.37 -11.82 22.73
C TYR A 29 8.02 -11.52 23.37
N MET A 30 7.14 -10.89 22.59
CA MET A 30 5.77 -10.64 23.03
C MET A 30 4.94 -11.90 22.85
N ILE A 31 4.30 -12.34 23.94
CA ILE A 31 3.39 -13.47 23.98
C ILE A 31 2.01 -12.97 24.39
N PRO A 32 0.98 -13.22 23.56
CA PRO A 32 -0.40 -12.98 23.96
C PRO A 32 -0.81 -13.86 25.15
N PHE A 33 -1.45 -13.27 26.15
CA PHE A 33 -1.96 -14.01 27.33
C PHE A 33 -3.47 -13.79 27.56
N TYR A 34 -4.04 -12.74 26.97
CA TYR A 34 -5.46 -12.46 27.01
C TYR A 34 -5.95 -11.96 25.66
N CYS A 35 -7.11 -12.41 25.19
CA CYS A 35 -7.76 -11.91 23.99
C CYS A 35 -9.26 -11.79 24.21
N VAL A 36 -9.82 -10.68 23.76
CA VAL A 36 -11.26 -10.45 23.73
C VAL A 36 -11.71 -10.45 22.28
N VAL A 37 -12.80 -11.15 21.99
CA VAL A 37 -13.45 -11.13 20.68
C VAL A 37 -14.91 -10.73 20.86
N GLN A 38 -15.39 -9.76 20.10
CA GLN A 38 -16.81 -9.40 20.02
C GLN A 38 -17.38 -9.67 18.63
N LYS A 39 -18.53 -10.35 18.60
CA LYS A 39 -19.24 -10.76 17.37
C LYS A 39 -20.40 -9.83 17.07
N VAL A 40 -20.52 -9.44 15.79
CA VAL A 40 -21.65 -8.68 15.25
C VAL A 40 -22.16 -9.38 13.99
N CYS A 41 -23.33 -10.02 14.10
CA CYS A 41 -24.05 -10.52 12.93
C CYS A 41 -24.93 -9.42 12.30
N VAL A 42 -25.51 -9.73 11.12
CA VAL A 42 -26.36 -8.80 10.35
C VAL A 42 -27.51 -8.23 11.18
N GLU A 43 -28.17 -9.04 12.01
CA GLU A 43 -29.28 -8.62 12.88
C GLU A 43 -28.81 -7.95 14.18
N CYS A 44 -27.64 -8.36 14.69
CA CYS A 44 -27.02 -7.79 15.90
C CYS A 44 -26.43 -6.41 15.62
N ASP A 45 -26.37 -6.03 14.32
CA ASP A 45 -26.28 -4.70 13.74
C ASP A 45 -26.57 -3.62 14.80
N GLU A 46 -27.86 -3.38 15.03
CA GLU A 46 -28.46 -2.19 15.63
C GLU A 46 -28.58 -2.14 17.15
N LYS A 47 -28.13 -3.17 17.89
CA LYS A 47 -28.41 -3.29 19.33
C LYS A 47 -27.20 -2.87 20.17
N PRO A 48 -27.36 -1.96 21.17
CA PRO A 48 -26.28 -1.65 22.10
C PRO A 48 -25.93 -2.87 22.95
N PHE A 49 -24.64 -3.00 23.31
CA PHE A 49 -24.20 -4.01 24.27
C PHE A 49 -24.66 -3.59 25.67
N VAL A 50 -25.13 -4.55 26.49
CA VAL A 50 -25.34 -4.28 27.90
C VAL A 50 -23.97 -4.29 28.58
N LYS A 51 -23.60 -3.19 29.23
CA LYS A 51 -22.31 -3.06 29.92
C LYS A 51 -22.19 -4.13 31.01
N THR A 52 -20.97 -4.62 31.21
CA THR A 52 -20.62 -5.46 32.35
C THR A 52 -20.97 -4.80 33.66
N ASN A 53 -21.34 -5.59 34.67
CA ASN A 53 -21.40 -5.07 36.03
C ASN A 53 -19.97 -4.74 36.53
N GLU A 54 -19.87 -4.05 37.66
CA GLU A 54 -18.60 -3.61 38.28
C GLU A 54 -17.65 -4.78 38.63
N ASN A 55 -18.13 -6.03 38.55
CA ASN A 55 -17.38 -7.25 38.79
C ASN A 55 -16.85 -7.91 37.50
N PHE A 56 -16.98 -7.25 36.35
CA PHE A 56 -16.65 -7.81 35.02
C PHE A 56 -17.51 -9.00 34.61
N GLU A 57 -18.59 -9.28 35.34
CA GLU A 57 -19.52 -10.31 34.94
C GLU A 57 -20.38 -9.82 33.77
N PRO A 58 -20.67 -10.71 32.81
CA PRO A 58 -21.63 -10.50 31.75
C PRO A 58 -22.97 -10.11 32.34
N VAL A 59 -23.44 -8.91 32.01
CA VAL A 59 -24.86 -8.63 32.15
C VAL A 59 -25.47 -9.08 30.84
N LEU A 60 -25.84 -10.38 30.78
CA LEU A 60 -26.58 -11.03 29.68
C LEU A 60 -25.90 -10.81 28.31
N ASP A 61 -24.96 -11.69 27.90
CA ASP A 61 -24.51 -11.90 26.48
C ASP A 61 -23.20 -12.77 26.33
N ILE A 62 -22.78 -13.59 27.32
CA ILE A 62 -21.45 -14.27 27.35
C ILE A 62 -21.56 -15.75 27.82
N GLN A 63 -20.73 -16.66 27.28
CA GLN A 63 -20.63 -18.07 27.69
C GLN A 63 -19.44 -18.30 28.60
N TYR A 64 -19.64 -18.98 29.72
CA TYR A 64 -18.57 -19.51 30.56
C TYR A 64 -18.29 -20.99 30.26
N ALA A 65 -17.05 -21.44 30.56
CA ALA A 65 -16.62 -22.84 30.40
C ALA A 65 -17.42 -23.83 31.29
N ASP A 66 -18.14 -23.32 32.30
CA ASP A 66 -19.00 -24.10 33.21
C ASP A 66 -20.46 -24.22 32.75
N GLY A 67 -20.83 -23.55 31.64
CA GLY A 67 -22.14 -23.68 31.00
C GLY A 67 -23.25 -22.79 31.57
N SER A 68 -22.97 -21.80 32.41
CA SER A 68 -23.99 -20.83 32.85
C SER A 68 -24.07 -19.57 31.96
N VAL A 69 -25.32 -19.13 31.63
CA VAL A 69 -25.82 -17.83 31.06
C VAL A 69 -26.83 -18.02 29.89
N GLN A 70 -27.85 -17.15 29.80
CA GLN A 70 -28.91 -17.17 28.77
C GLN A 70 -28.53 -16.39 27.47
N PRO A 71 -28.81 -16.95 26.27
CA PRO A 71 -28.38 -16.40 24.98
C PRO A 71 -29.30 -15.33 24.37
N VAL A 72 -28.74 -14.43 23.53
CA VAL A 72 -29.52 -13.58 22.59
C VAL A 72 -30.21 -14.47 21.57
N ILE A 73 -31.50 -14.19 21.31
CA ILE A 73 -32.37 -14.98 20.44
C ILE A 73 -31.81 -15.20 19.02
N CYS A 74 -30.97 -14.30 18.48
CA CYS A 74 -30.53 -14.35 17.07
C CYS A 74 -29.08 -14.78 16.81
N CYS A 75 -28.09 -14.48 17.67
CA CYS A 75 -26.67 -14.66 17.34
C CYS A 75 -25.82 -15.46 18.35
N GLY A 76 -26.43 -15.98 19.42
CA GLY A 76 -25.74 -16.68 20.51
C GLY A 76 -25.02 -15.71 21.45
N TYR A 77 -23.77 -16.01 21.78
CA TYR A 77 -22.92 -15.14 22.59
C TYR A 77 -22.26 -14.05 21.74
N ARG A 78 -22.16 -12.84 22.28
CA ARG A 78 -21.61 -11.69 21.55
C ARG A 78 -20.19 -11.32 21.96
N GLN A 79 -19.69 -11.86 23.06
CA GLN A 79 -18.29 -11.70 23.48
C GLN A 79 -17.71 -13.06 23.88
N TYR A 80 -16.47 -13.29 23.47
CA TYR A 80 -15.67 -14.47 23.77
C TYR A 80 -14.35 -14.00 24.39
N ILE A 81 -13.90 -14.72 25.41
CA ILE A 81 -12.66 -14.41 26.13
C ILE A 81 -11.75 -15.63 26.01
N PHE A 82 -10.50 -15.39 25.62
CA PHE A 82 -9.43 -16.38 25.60
C PHE A 82 -8.39 -15.95 26.63
N GLU A 83 -8.24 -16.75 27.68
CA GLU A 83 -7.30 -16.53 28.77
C GLU A 83 -6.59 -17.85 29.03
N ASN A 84 -5.26 -17.87 28.91
CA ASN A 84 -4.49 -19.04 29.29
C ASN A 84 -3.07 -18.64 29.68
N ASP A 85 -2.71 -18.89 30.94
CA ASP A 85 -1.38 -18.57 31.45
C ASP A 85 -0.28 -19.49 30.91
N ASN A 86 -0.64 -20.67 30.38
CA ASN A 86 0.27 -21.77 30.02
C ASN A 86 0.13 -22.28 28.57
N ALA A 87 -0.77 -21.75 27.75
CA ALA A 87 -0.94 -22.15 26.35
C ALA A 87 -0.95 -20.95 25.40
N CYS A 88 -0.66 -21.21 24.12
CA CYS A 88 -0.74 -20.20 23.06
C CYS A 88 -2.21 -19.84 22.80
N ILE A 89 -2.73 -18.77 23.42
CA ILE A 89 -4.12 -18.32 23.21
C ILE A 89 -4.42 -17.99 21.74
N THR A 90 -3.39 -17.69 20.95
CA THR A 90 -3.51 -17.49 19.50
C THR A 90 -3.99 -18.76 18.81
N LYS A 91 -3.53 -19.93 19.25
CA LYS A 91 -4.00 -21.23 18.75
C LYS A 91 -5.49 -21.37 19.01
N ASP A 92 -5.94 -21.08 20.23
CA ASP A 92 -7.34 -21.21 20.63
C ASP A 92 -8.23 -20.23 19.86
N LEU A 93 -7.73 -19.01 19.62
CA LEU A 93 -8.40 -18.04 18.75
C LEU A 93 -8.50 -18.56 17.31
N VAL A 94 -7.42 -19.09 16.73
CA VAL A 94 -7.45 -19.65 15.37
C VAL A 94 -8.39 -20.86 15.29
N ASP A 95 -8.37 -21.77 16.27
CA ASP A 95 -9.34 -22.87 16.37
C ASP A 95 -10.78 -22.33 16.39
N PHE A 96 -11.03 -21.28 17.16
CA PHE A 96 -12.32 -20.60 17.20
C PHE A 96 -12.69 -19.95 15.86
N MET A 97 -11.76 -19.31 15.16
CA MET A 97 -11.97 -18.76 13.81
C MET A 97 -12.39 -19.87 12.81
N TYR A 98 -11.78 -21.06 12.89
CA TYR A 98 -12.14 -22.24 12.09
C TYR A 98 -13.42 -22.94 12.56
N ALA A 99 -13.90 -22.67 13.77
CA ALA A 99 -15.19 -23.15 14.26
C ALA A 99 -16.37 -22.25 13.83
N GLN A 100 -16.12 -20.99 13.48
CA GLN A 100 -17.18 -20.08 13.02
C GLN A 100 -17.73 -20.47 11.64
N GLU A 101 -18.88 -19.89 11.26
CA GLU A 101 -19.40 -20.04 9.90
C GLU A 101 -18.43 -19.46 8.86
N ARG A 102 -18.47 -19.99 7.64
CA ARG A 102 -17.75 -19.41 6.50
C ARG A 102 -18.29 -18.00 6.21
N ASN A 103 -17.50 -17.17 5.52
CA ASN A 103 -17.82 -15.77 5.25
C ASN A 103 -17.78 -14.92 6.54
N SER A 104 -16.58 -14.64 7.05
CA SER A 104 -16.37 -13.81 8.24
C SER A 104 -15.27 -12.79 8.06
N VAL A 105 -15.41 -11.62 8.67
CA VAL A 105 -14.38 -10.57 8.67
C VAL A 105 -13.97 -10.27 10.11
N TRP A 106 -12.67 -10.39 10.36
CA TRP A 106 -12.02 -10.18 11.65
C TRP A 106 -11.29 -8.85 11.60
N VAL A 107 -11.49 -7.99 12.60
CA VAL A 107 -11.02 -6.62 12.58
C VAL A 107 -10.29 -6.33 13.89
N GLY A 108 -8.99 -6.05 13.77
CA GLY A 108 -8.18 -5.48 14.85
C GLY A 108 -7.98 -3.97 14.64
N HIS A 109 -7.41 -3.29 15.64
CA HIS A 109 -7.04 -1.87 15.51
C HIS A 109 -5.53 -1.69 15.44
N ASN A 110 -5.03 -1.21 14.31
CA ASN A 110 -3.59 -1.17 14.01
C ASN A 110 -2.93 -2.57 14.05
N GLY A 111 -3.74 -3.64 13.98
CA GLY A 111 -3.29 -5.02 14.09
C GLY A 111 -2.38 -5.47 12.96
N GLY A 112 -2.37 -4.77 11.82
CA GLY A 112 -1.43 -5.04 10.72
C GLY A 112 0.04 -4.91 11.10
N ARG A 113 0.34 -4.21 12.20
CA ARG A 113 1.70 -4.08 12.77
C ARG A 113 1.89 -4.92 14.03
N PHE A 114 0.83 -5.55 14.54
CA PHE A 114 0.81 -6.17 15.86
C PHE A 114 -0.03 -7.45 15.87
N ASP A 115 -1.34 -7.38 16.16
CA ASP A 115 -2.23 -8.54 16.38
C ASP A 115 -2.20 -9.57 15.24
N ASN A 116 -2.21 -9.09 14.00
CA ASN A 116 -2.26 -9.93 12.80
C ASN A 116 -0.96 -10.73 12.62
N VAL A 117 0.15 -10.31 13.24
CA VAL A 117 1.43 -11.03 13.21
C VAL A 117 1.33 -12.32 14.01
N PHE A 118 0.64 -12.30 15.17
CA PHE A 118 0.41 -13.52 15.96
C PHE A 118 -0.43 -14.52 15.17
N LEU A 119 -1.51 -14.06 14.53
CA LEU A 119 -2.34 -14.89 13.67
C LEU A 119 -1.54 -15.48 12.50
N LEU A 120 -0.72 -14.67 11.83
CA LEU A 120 0.12 -15.12 10.71
C LEU A 120 1.12 -16.19 11.17
N ARG A 121 1.76 -15.99 12.32
CA ARG A 121 2.71 -16.93 12.90
C ARG A 121 2.05 -18.28 13.21
N GLU A 122 0.88 -18.27 13.83
CA GLU A 122 0.12 -19.48 14.14
C GLU A 122 -0.27 -20.24 12.86
N LEU A 123 -0.80 -19.54 11.85
CA LEU A 123 -1.18 -20.15 10.58
C LEU A 123 0.02 -20.75 9.83
N LEU A 124 1.09 -19.99 9.66
CA LEU A 124 2.27 -20.42 8.89
C LEU A 124 3.08 -21.50 9.61
N ILE A 125 3.46 -21.25 10.88
CA ILE A 125 4.45 -22.07 11.57
C ILE A 125 3.80 -23.29 12.23
N GLN A 126 2.64 -23.10 12.88
CA GLN A 126 2.03 -24.17 13.67
C GLN A 126 1.09 -25.04 12.83
N ARG A 127 0.48 -24.47 11.78
CA ARG A 127 -0.54 -25.16 10.97
C ARG A 127 -0.14 -25.44 9.54
N ASN A 128 0.99 -24.92 9.06
CA ASN A 128 1.42 -25.00 7.66
C ASN A 128 0.36 -24.49 6.66
N ILE A 129 -0.41 -23.48 7.06
CA ILE A 129 -1.42 -22.82 6.24
C ILE A 129 -0.84 -21.51 5.74
N VAL A 130 -0.82 -21.34 4.41
CA VAL A 130 -0.30 -20.12 3.76
C VAL A 130 -1.47 -19.22 3.37
N PRO A 131 -1.83 -18.20 4.18
CA PRO A 131 -2.87 -17.26 3.81
C PRO A 131 -2.41 -16.35 2.65
N GLN A 132 -3.37 -15.85 1.86
CA GLN A 132 -3.09 -14.74 0.96
C GLN A 132 -2.95 -13.46 1.78
N THR A 133 -1.87 -12.71 1.55
CA THR A 133 -1.62 -11.47 2.29
C THR A 133 -1.40 -10.29 1.36
N ILE A 134 -1.92 -9.13 1.76
CA ILE A 134 -1.60 -7.84 1.14
C ILE A 134 -0.67 -7.12 2.12
N MET A 135 0.57 -6.89 1.70
CA MET A 135 1.62 -6.30 2.53
C MET A 135 1.94 -4.86 2.09
N ASN A 136 2.28 -4.01 3.04
CA ASN A 136 2.94 -2.72 2.79
C ASN A 136 4.19 -2.62 3.66
N GLY A 137 5.34 -2.96 3.07
CA GLY A 137 6.54 -3.28 3.85
C GLY A 137 6.24 -4.42 4.83
N ASN A 138 6.54 -4.20 6.11
CA ASN A 138 6.29 -5.17 7.19
C ASN A 138 4.86 -5.12 7.76
N LYS A 139 3.98 -4.25 7.24
CA LYS A 139 2.59 -4.14 7.70
C LYS A 139 1.68 -5.07 6.91
N ILE A 140 0.95 -5.95 7.60
CA ILE A 140 -0.10 -6.80 7.03
C ILE A 140 -1.36 -5.95 6.87
N MET A 141 -1.69 -5.54 5.64
CA MET A 141 -2.90 -4.75 5.37
C MET A 141 -4.17 -5.60 5.37
N CYS A 142 -4.07 -6.80 4.83
CA CYS A 142 -5.15 -7.79 4.77
C CYS A 142 -4.54 -9.19 4.79
N MET A 143 -5.25 -10.12 5.42
CA MET A 143 -4.97 -11.55 5.35
C MET A 143 -6.26 -12.28 4.98
N GLU A 144 -6.20 -13.18 3.99
CA GLU A 144 -7.36 -13.93 3.51
C GLU A 144 -7.10 -15.44 3.55
N LEU A 145 -8.10 -16.17 4.04
CA LEU A 145 -8.20 -17.63 4.00
C LEU A 145 -9.32 -18.02 3.04
N GLU A 146 -8.97 -18.38 1.81
CA GLU A 146 -9.93 -18.61 0.72
C GLU A 146 -10.89 -19.76 1.01
N ASP A 147 -10.41 -20.84 1.63
CA ASP A 147 -11.18 -22.04 1.99
C ASP A 147 -12.36 -21.75 2.93
N ARG A 148 -12.25 -20.65 3.69
CA ARG A 148 -13.23 -20.18 4.66
C ARG A 148 -13.97 -18.93 4.20
N ASN A 149 -13.52 -18.28 3.11
CA ASN A 149 -13.90 -16.91 2.76
C ASN A 149 -13.76 -15.97 3.99
N LEU A 150 -12.64 -16.10 4.71
CA LEU A 150 -12.37 -15.35 5.93
C LEU A 150 -11.32 -14.28 5.65
N LYS A 151 -11.56 -13.06 6.15
CA LYS A 151 -10.59 -11.95 6.08
C LYS A 151 -10.21 -11.45 7.45
N VAL A 152 -8.95 -11.03 7.60
CA VAL A 152 -8.46 -10.26 8.74
C VAL A 152 -8.05 -8.88 8.23
N LEU A 153 -8.65 -7.84 8.80
CA LEU A 153 -8.48 -6.44 8.41
C LEU A 153 -7.92 -5.60 9.56
N ASP A 154 -7.30 -4.50 9.20
CA ASP A 154 -6.86 -3.46 10.13
C ASP A 154 -7.80 -2.24 10.03
N SER A 155 -8.58 -1.98 11.07
CA SER A 155 -9.50 -0.83 11.13
C SER A 155 -8.80 0.51 10.98
N PHE A 156 -7.51 0.63 11.33
CA PHE A 156 -6.74 1.88 11.20
C PHE A 156 -6.58 2.32 9.73
N LEU A 157 -6.66 1.37 8.79
CA LEU A 157 -6.64 1.67 7.36
C LEU A 157 -7.95 2.29 6.85
N PHE A 158 -9.02 2.21 7.65
CA PHE A 158 -10.31 2.86 7.39
C PHE A 158 -10.52 4.10 8.25
N LEU A 159 -10.18 4.01 9.55
CA LEU A 159 -10.30 5.04 10.56
C LEU A 159 -8.89 5.36 11.09
N SER A 160 -8.17 6.23 10.38
CA SER A 160 -6.75 6.54 10.66
C SER A 160 -6.57 7.49 11.85
N MET A 161 -7.04 7.06 13.01
CA MET A 161 -6.91 7.74 14.30
C MET A 161 -6.74 6.70 15.41
N ALA A 162 -6.17 7.10 16.55
CA ALA A 162 -6.07 6.22 17.70
C ALA A 162 -7.46 5.82 18.22
N LEU A 163 -7.59 4.58 18.71
CA LEU A 163 -8.83 4.05 19.26
C LEU A 163 -9.46 4.93 20.35
N SER A 164 -8.63 5.56 21.19
CA SER A 164 -9.07 6.49 22.23
C SER A 164 -9.80 7.74 21.71
N LYS A 165 -9.66 8.07 20.41
CA LYS A 165 -10.35 9.18 19.77
C LYS A 165 -11.70 8.79 19.14
N PHE A 166 -12.00 7.49 19.02
CA PHE A 166 -13.25 7.02 18.41
C PHE A 166 -14.48 7.58 19.12
N PRO A 167 -14.55 7.62 20.47
CA PRO A 167 -15.76 8.10 21.14
C PRO A 167 -16.10 9.55 20.80
N GLU A 168 -15.10 10.44 20.82
CA GLU A 168 -15.29 11.85 20.45
C GLU A 168 -15.60 12.01 18.95
N ALA A 169 -14.85 11.31 18.09
CA ALA A 169 -14.97 11.47 16.64
C ALA A 169 -16.28 10.89 16.06
N LEU A 170 -16.86 9.87 16.70
CA LEU A 170 -18.04 9.14 16.21
C LEU A 170 -19.27 9.32 17.11
N GLY A 171 -19.17 10.14 18.17
CA GLY A 171 -20.28 10.42 19.08
C GLY A 171 -20.68 9.22 19.95
N ILE A 172 -19.72 8.40 20.39
CA ILE A 172 -19.99 7.27 21.27
C ILE A 172 -20.09 7.77 22.71
N GLU A 173 -21.29 7.74 23.28
CA GLU A 173 -21.54 8.21 24.64
C GLU A 173 -21.18 7.17 25.71
N ASN A 174 -20.98 7.65 26.94
CA ASN A 174 -20.82 6.83 28.14
C ASN A 174 -19.58 5.91 28.15
N ILE A 175 -18.48 6.28 27.49
CA ILE A 175 -17.20 5.56 27.57
C ILE A 175 -16.15 6.43 28.25
N ALA A 176 -15.70 6.02 29.43
CA ALA A 176 -14.59 6.62 30.14
C ALA A 176 -13.37 5.68 30.07
N LYS A 177 -12.54 5.85 29.03
CA LYS A 177 -11.30 5.07 28.89
C LYS A 177 -10.27 5.58 29.91
N GLY A 178 -9.79 4.68 30.77
CA GLY A 178 -8.68 4.95 31.69
C GLY A 178 -7.31 4.85 31.01
N PHE A 179 -6.24 4.92 31.79
CA PHE A 179 -4.87 4.72 31.31
C PHE A 179 -4.33 3.37 31.76
N HIS A 180 -3.35 2.84 31.02
CA HIS A 180 -2.80 1.51 31.23
C HIS A 180 -1.30 1.56 31.56
N PRO A 181 -0.80 0.82 32.57
CA PRO A 181 0.63 0.73 32.90
C PRO A 181 1.35 -0.27 31.98
N TYR A 182 1.79 0.19 30.80
CA TYR A 182 2.41 -0.62 29.75
C TYR A 182 3.67 -1.42 30.16
N HIS A 183 4.33 -1.05 31.25
CA HIS A 183 5.54 -1.74 31.72
C HIS A 183 5.32 -2.64 32.95
N PHE A 184 4.08 -2.77 33.42
CA PHE A 184 3.74 -3.62 34.57
C PHE A 184 3.10 -4.94 34.11
N THR A 185 3.57 -6.08 34.64
CA THR A 185 3.19 -7.41 34.11
C THR A 185 2.68 -8.39 35.16
N ASP A 186 2.71 -8.06 36.46
CA ASP A 186 2.32 -8.98 37.53
C ASP A 186 0.79 -9.10 37.67
N LEU A 187 0.20 -10.11 37.01
CA LEU A 187 -1.23 -10.42 37.06
C LEU A 187 -1.72 -10.87 38.44
N THR A 188 -0.83 -11.16 39.40
CA THR A 188 -1.23 -11.51 40.77
C THR A 188 -1.33 -10.29 41.68
N TYR A 189 -0.93 -9.12 41.18
CA TYR A 189 -0.83 -7.90 41.98
C TYR A 189 -2.18 -7.39 42.48
N VAL A 190 -2.27 -7.25 43.80
CA VAL A 190 -3.32 -6.54 44.52
C VAL A 190 -2.67 -5.66 45.57
N GLY A 191 -2.77 -4.34 45.42
CA GLY A 191 -2.06 -3.40 46.29
C GLY A 191 -2.38 -1.93 45.99
N PRO A 192 -1.53 -0.99 46.41
CA PRO A 192 -1.60 0.42 46.00
C PRO A 192 -1.49 0.58 44.47
N MET A 193 -1.80 1.77 43.94
CA MET A 193 -1.54 2.07 42.53
C MET A 193 -0.05 1.92 42.19
N VAL A 194 0.26 1.29 41.06
CA VAL A 194 1.65 1.11 40.59
C VAL A 194 2.28 2.46 40.23
N GLY A 195 3.60 2.57 40.38
CA GLY A 195 4.34 3.82 40.15
C GLY A 195 4.25 4.36 38.72
N LEU A 196 4.52 5.66 38.57
CA LEU A 196 4.48 6.36 37.29
C LEU A 196 5.46 5.81 36.26
N GLU A 197 6.55 5.19 36.71
CA GLU A 197 7.56 4.51 35.89
C GLU A 197 7.00 3.37 35.05
N TYR A 198 5.82 2.84 35.40
CA TYR A 198 5.16 1.79 34.63
C TYR A 198 4.24 2.32 33.52
N PHE A 199 4.06 3.64 33.43
CA PHE A 199 3.22 4.30 32.44
C PHE A 199 4.04 5.04 31.38
N GLU A 200 3.42 5.29 30.24
CA GLU A 200 3.92 6.24 29.22
C GLU A 200 3.03 7.49 29.24
N PRO A 201 3.27 8.45 30.17
CA PRO A 201 2.40 9.60 30.34
C PRO A 201 2.47 10.54 29.11
N PRO A 202 1.37 11.22 28.77
CA PRO A 202 1.37 12.21 27.70
C PRO A 202 2.38 13.35 27.96
N ALA A 203 2.83 13.98 26.87
CA ALA A 203 3.75 15.11 26.94
C ALA A 203 3.22 16.25 27.82
N GLU A 204 4.13 16.90 28.55
CA GLU A 204 3.83 18.04 29.41
C GLU A 204 3.12 19.17 28.65
N GLY A 205 2.22 19.87 29.34
CA GLY A 205 1.46 20.98 28.77
C GLY A 205 0.34 20.59 27.79
N THR A 206 0.10 19.30 27.57
CA THR A 206 -1.03 18.84 26.74
C THR A 206 -2.31 18.65 27.58
N PRO A 207 -3.52 18.87 27.00
CA PRO A 207 -4.77 18.59 27.70
C PRO A 207 -4.91 17.13 28.17
N GLN A 208 -4.28 16.20 27.44
CA GLN A 208 -4.28 14.78 27.78
C GLN A 208 -3.43 14.50 29.02
N ARG A 209 -2.35 15.25 29.24
CA ARG A 209 -1.53 15.11 30.45
C ARG A 209 -2.32 15.50 31.71
N SER A 210 -3.04 16.62 31.67
CA SER A 210 -3.90 17.01 32.81
C SER A 210 -4.98 15.96 33.12
N LYS A 211 -5.55 15.31 32.09
CA LYS A 211 -6.49 14.19 32.28
C LYS A 211 -5.81 12.97 32.92
N PHE A 212 -4.58 12.65 32.50
CA PHE A 212 -3.78 11.57 33.08
C PHE A 212 -3.48 11.83 34.56
N ASP A 213 -2.96 13.00 34.90
CA ASP A 213 -2.56 13.34 36.28
C ASP A 213 -3.78 13.27 37.22
N ALA A 214 -4.91 13.86 36.81
CA ALA A 214 -6.15 13.81 37.59
C ALA A 214 -6.68 12.38 37.76
N TRP A 215 -6.62 11.56 36.69
CA TRP A 215 -7.00 10.15 36.76
C TRP A 215 -6.09 9.36 37.69
N TYR A 216 -4.77 9.55 37.59
CA TYR A 216 -3.77 8.81 38.36
C TYR A 216 -3.91 9.08 39.86
N VAL A 217 -4.03 10.35 40.25
CA VAL A 217 -4.28 10.74 41.65
C VAL A 217 -5.57 10.10 42.18
N ALA A 218 -6.64 10.07 41.38
CA ALA A 218 -7.89 9.44 41.77
C ALA A 218 -7.79 7.90 41.92
N GLN A 219 -6.94 7.23 41.12
CA GLN A 219 -6.67 5.80 41.27
C GLN A 219 -5.83 5.47 42.50
N CYS A 220 -4.86 6.33 42.87
CA CYS A 220 -4.05 6.15 44.09
C CYS A 220 -4.88 6.09 45.38
N LEU A 221 -6.12 6.58 45.37
CA LEU A 221 -7.03 6.53 46.51
C LEU A 221 -7.75 5.18 46.69
N LYS A 222 -7.55 4.23 45.77
CA LYS A 222 -8.27 2.96 45.73
C LYS A 222 -7.28 1.78 45.70
N PRO A 223 -7.67 0.60 46.21
CA PRO A 223 -6.91 -0.62 45.99
C PRO A 223 -6.90 -0.94 44.48
N TYR A 224 -5.71 -1.22 43.96
CA TYR A 224 -5.47 -1.55 42.57
C TYR A 224 -5.28 -3.06 42.40
N ASN A 225 -6.12 -3.68 41.57
CA ASN A 225 -5.99 -5.07 41.14
C ASN A 225 -5.64 -5.08 39.66
N PHE A 226 -4.40 -5.46 39.33
CA PHE A 226 -3.90 -5.31 37.97
C PHE A 226 -4.63 -6.21 36.97
N LYS A 227 -4.85 -7.49 37.30
CA LYS A 227 -5.57 -8.45 36.44
C LYS A 227 -6.98 -7.96 36.09
N LYS A 228 -7.70 -7.43 37.07
CA LYS A 228 -9.02 -6.82 36.84
C LYS A 228 -8.93 -5.59 35.92
N ALA A 229 -7.95 -4.72 36.15
CA ALA A 229 -7.76 -3.50 35.37
C ALA A 229 -7.40 -3.78 33.90
N ILE A 230 -6.45 -4.68 33.64
CA ILE A 230 -6.03 -5.01 32.26
C ILE A 230 -7.13 -5.75 31.49
N TYR A 231 -7.88 -6.65 32.13
CA TYR A 231 -9.01 -7.32 31.47
C TYR A 231 -10.13 -6.35 31.14
N TYR A 232 -10.43 -5.41 32.03
CA TYR A 232 -11.39 -4.36 31.73
C TYR A 232 -10.95 -3.49 30.56
N TYR A 233 -9.67 -3.10 30.57
CA TYR A 233 -9.09 -2.24 29.56
C TYR A 233 -9.20 -2.86 28.17
N CYS A 234 -8.76 -4.11 27.99
CA CYS A 234 -8.87 -4.83 26.72
C CYS A 234 -10.33 -4.96 26.24
N ARG A 235 -11.26 -5.26 27.16
CA ARG A 235 -12.69 -5.34 26.82
C ARG A 235 -13.27 -4.00 26.37
N LEU A 236 -12.89 -2.91 27.03
CA LEU A 236 -13.28 -1.57 26.60
C LEU A 236 -12.70 -1.23 25.23
N ASP A 237 -11.47 -1.64 24.93
CA ASP A 237 -10.85 -1.39 23.63
C ASP A 237 -11.59 -2.12 22.52
N VAL A 238 -11.92 -3.40 22.69
CA VAL A 238 -12.73 -4.13 21.71
C VAL A 238 -14.14 -3.54 21.58
N ASP A 239 -14.75 -3.06 22.66
CA ASP A 239 -16.07 -2.43 22.62
C ASP A 239 -16.04 -1.09 21.85
N ILE A 240 -15.06 -0.23 22.11
CA ILE A 240 -14.86 1.01 21.37
C ILE A 240 -14.60 0.71 19.88
N LEU A 241 -13.76 -0.29 19.59
CA LEU A 241 -13.44 -0.70 18.24
C LEU A 241 -14.68 -1.15 17.48
N ARG A 242 -15.45 -2.06 18.09
CA ARG A 242 -16.70 -2.57 17.53
C ARG A 242 -17.68 -1.43 17.28
N GLN A 243 -17.98 -0.63 18.30
CA GLN A 243 -18.94 0.47 18.18
C GLN A 243 -18.53 1.46 17.09
N GLY A 244 -17.26 1.86 17.08
CA GLY A 244 -16.75 2.79 16.10
C GLY A 244 -16.81 2.26 14.67
N CYS A 245 -16.39 1.01 14.44
CA CYS A 245 -16.45 0.39 13.11
C CYS A 245 -17.89 0.20 12.63
N VAL A 246 -18.81 -0.17 13.52
CA VAL A 246 -20.22 -0.36 13.20
C VAL A 246 -20.90 0.97 12.85
N ILE A 247 -20.68 2.02 13.65
CA ILE A 247 -21.18 3.38 13.34
C ILE A 247 -20.64 3.85 11.99
N PHE A 248 -19.32 3.71 11.77
CA PHE A 248 -18.69 4.05 10.50
C PHE A 248 -19.34 3.27 9.33
N ALA A 249 -19.54 1.97 9.48
CA ALA A 249 -20.13 1.14 8.44
C ALA A 249 -21.55 1.56 8.06
N ARG A 250 -22.38 1.88 9.06
CA ARG A 250 -23.73 2.40 8.82
C ARG A 250 -23.72 3.76 8.14
N LEU A 251 -22.88 4.68 8.60
CA LEU A 251 -22.80 6.02 8.01
C LEU A 251 -22.47 5.93 6.52
N ILE A 252 -21.45 5.14 6.16
CA ILE A 252 -21.07 4.95 4.76
C ILE A 252 -22.19 4.26 3.96
N LYS A 253 -22.80 3.19 4.49
CA LYS A 253 -23.92 2.51 3.82
C LYS A 253 -25.09 3.46 3.58
N ASN A 254 -25.48 4.24 4.58
CA ASN A 254 -26.65 5.12 4.49
C ASN A 254 -26.43 6.24 3.48
N ILE A 255 -25.19 6.73 3.35
CA ILE A 255 -24.85 7.81 2.42
C ILE A 255 -24.63 7.27 1.00
N THR A 256 -24.04 6.08 0.85
CA THR A 256 -23.48 5.63 -0.44
C THR A 256 -24.04 4.30 -0.95
N GLY A 257 -24.77 3.55 -0.15
CA GLY A 257 -25.20 2.18 -0.45
C GLY A 257 -24.07 1.13 -0.42
N VAL A 258 -22.81 1.54 -0.22
CA VAL A 258 -21.66 0.65 -0.14
C VAL A 258 -21.36 0.34 1.32
N PHE A 259 -21.13 -0.93 1.65
CA PHE A 259 -20.70 -1.29 2.98
C PHE A 259 -19.17 -1.41 3.07
N PRO A 260 -18.51 -0.73 4.02
CA PRO A 260 -17.08 -0.93 4.27
C PRO A 260 -16.81 -2.27 4.97
N PHE A 261 -15.60 -2.82 4.83
CA PHE A 261 -15.14 -4.12 5.38
C PHE A 261 -15.65 -5.38 4.64
N TYR A 262 -16.81 -5.34 3.99
CA TYR A 262 -17.39 -6.53 3.33
C TYR A 262 -16.79 -6.80 1.94
N ASP A 263 -16.57 -5.75 1.15
CA ASP A 263 -16.09 -5.86 -0.22
C ASP A 263 -14.66 -6.45 -0.29
N LYS A 264 -14.45 -7.45 -1.17
CA LYS A 264 -13.14 -8.12 -1.38
C LYS A 264 -12.10 -7.24 -2.05
N THR A 265 -12.50 -6.11 -2.61
CA THR A 265 -11.61 -5.21 -3.35
C THR A 265 -11.19 -3.98 -2.54
N CYS A 266 -11.66 -3.85 -1.30
CA CYS A 266 -11.52 -2.64 -0.49
C CYS A 266 -10.98 -2.95 0.91
N HIS A 267 -9.67 -2.76 1.11
CA HIS A 267 -9.01 -2.98 2.42
C HIS A 267 -8.58 -1.68 3.12
N THR A 268 -8.87 -0.52 2.51
CA THR A 268 -8.50 0.80 3.02
C THR A 268 -9.60 1.83 2.73
N ILE A 269 -9.57 2.97 3.42
CA ILE A 269 -10.44 4.12 3.15
C ILE A 269 -10.32 4.63 1.71
N ALA A 270 -9.11 4.61 1.15
CA ALA A 270 -8.87 5.01 -0.24
C ALA A 270 -9.49 4.01 -1.23
N GLY A 271 -9.38 2.70 -0.95
CA GLY A 271 -10.04 1.66 -1.72
C GLY A 271 -11.56 1.78 -1.67
N LEU A 272 -12.11 2.04 -0.48
CA LEU A 272 -13.53 2.29 -0.28
C LEU A 272 -14.01 3.52 -1.04
N ALA A 273 -13.29 4.64 -0.96
CA ALA A 273 -13.62 5.86 -1.70
C ALA A 273 -13.62 5.62 -3.21
N LEU A 274 -12.64 4.87 -3.73
CA LEU A 274 -12.58 4.51 -5.14
C LEU A 274 -13.74 3.58 -5.53
N LYS A 275 -14.14 2.63 -4.67
CA LYS A 275 -15.30 1.78 -4.90
C LYS A 275 -16.58 2.60 -4.96
N ILE A 276 -16.81 3.50 -4.00
CA ILE A 276 -17.96 4.41 -4.00
C ILE A 276 -17.98 5.24 -5.28
N TYR A 277 -16.83 5.81 -5.68
CA TYR A 277 -16.71 6.55 -6.93
C TYR A 277 -17.10 5.70 -8.14
N ARG A 278 -16.56 4.49 -8.25
CA ARG A 278 -16.83 3.57 -9.37
C ARG A 278 -18.27 3.08 -9.41
N SER A 279 -18.89 2.84 -8.26
CA SER A 279 -20.26 2.33 -8.17
C SER A 279 -21.30 3.41 -8.46
N ASN A 280 -21.08 4.63 -7.96
CA ASN A 280 -22.14 5.64 -7.88
C ASN A 280 -21.94 6.83 -8.81
N PHE A 281 -20.71 7.11 -9.25
CA PHE A 281 -20.37 8.37 -9.91
C PHE A 281 -19.62 8.22 -11.24
N LEU A 282 -18.85 7.14 -11.42
CA LEU A 282 -18.09 6.91 -12.64
C LEU A 282 -19.02 6.51 -13.79
N VAL A 283 -19.11 7.39 -14.78
CA VAL A 283 -19.81 7.09 -16.04
C VAL A 283 -19.02 6.04 -16.81
N LYS A 284 -19.74 5.09 -17.42
CA LYS A 284 -19.13 4.00 -18.18
C LYS A 284 -18.31 4.55 -19.35
N ASP A 285 -17.16 3.92 -19.63
CA ASP A 285 -16.30 4.20 -20.78
C ASP A 285 -15.75 5.64 -20.88
N THR A 286 -15.63 6.36 -19.76
CA THR A 286 -15.10 7.74 -19.74
C THR A 286 -13.62 7.88 -19.39
N ILE A 287 -13.01 6.88 -18.75
CA ILE A 287 -11.59 6.90 -18.35
C ILE A 287 -10.82 5.86 -19.17
N GLY A 288 -9.83 6.31 -19.93
CA GLY A 288 -8.93 5.47 -20.71
C GLY A 288 -8.06 4.60 -19.80
N GLN A 289 -8.04 3.29 -20.06
CA GLN A 289 -7.25 2.34 -19.27
C GLN A 289 -5.79 2.39 -19.70
N ILE A 290 -4.90 2.82 -18.80
CA ILE A 290 -3.46 2.86 -19.10
C ILE A 290 -2.98 1.44 -19.46
N PRO A 291 -2.30 1.23 -20.61
CA PRO A 291 -1.76 -0.08 -20.96
C PRO A 291 -0.81 -0.60 -19.87
N ALA A 292 -0.73 -1.92 -19.71
CA ALA A 292 0.08 -2.53 -18.64
C ALA A 292 1.58 -2.12 -18.66
N LYS A 293 2.11 -1.81 -19.84
CA LYS A 293 3.49 -1.31 -20.04
C LYS A 293 3.58 0.22 -20.12
N GLY A 294 2.50 0.93 -19.80
CA GLY A 294 2.36 2.37 -19.99
C GLY A 294 2.24 2.78 -21.46
N TYR A 295 2.44 4.06 -21.72
CA TYR A 295 2.45 4.66 -23.06
C TYR A 295 3.84 4.68 -23.72
N GLY A 296 4.83 4.07 -23.07
CA GLY A 296 6.21 3.95 -23.54
C GLY A 296 6.42 2.79 -24.51
N THR A 297 7.69 2.41 -24.72
CA THR A 297 8.06 1.33 -25.64
C THR A 297 7.59 -0.03 -25.15
N GLN A 298 7.27 -0.91 -26.09
CA GLN A 298 6.76 -2.25 -25.79
C GLN A 298 7.88 -3.24 -25.44
N VAL A 299 9.13 -2.90 -25.81
CA VAL A 299 10.35 -3.65 -25.55
C VAL A 299 11.30 -2.83 -24.66
N LYS A 300 12.00 -3.51 -23.74
CA LYS A 300 13.08 -2.92 -22.94
C LYS A 300 14.36 -3.02 -23.76
N GLN A 301 14.99 -1.89 -24.07
CA GLN A 301 16.31 -1.84 -24.70
C GLN A 301 17.36 -1.31 -23.71
N SER A 302 18.60 -1.79 -23.83
CA SER A 302 19.71 -1.29 -23.02
C SER A 302 20.19 0.06 -23.56
N VAL A 303 20.77 0.89 -22.68
CA VAL A 303 21.36 2.18 -23.08
C VAL A 303 22.44 2.00 -24.15
N ILE A 304 23.20 0.90 -24.07
CA ILE A 304 24.25 0.56 -25.04
C ILE A 304 23.64 0.25 -26.41
N ALA A 305 22.54 -0.52 -26.45
CA ALA A 305 21.84 -0.82 -27.70
C ALA A 305 21.32 0.45 -28.38
N LEU A 306 20.71 1.35 -27.60
CA LEU A 306 20.20 2.64 -28.11
C LEU A 306 21.32 3.50 -28.68
N TYR A 307 22.50 3.50 -28.06
CA TYR A 307 23.64 4.25 -28.56
C TYR A 307 24.16 3.68 -29.88
N TRP A 308 24.30 2.34 -29.98
CA TRP A 308 24.66 1.69 -31.24
C TRP A 308 23.66 2.01 -32.36
N LEU A 309 22.35 1.95 -32.07
CA LEU A 309 21.31 2.32 -33.05
C LEU A 309 21.41 3.78 -33.49
N ARG A 310 21.82 4.70 -32.61
CA ARG A 310 22.04 6.11 -32.96
C ARG A 310 23.24 6.31 -33.88
N GLU A 311 24.30 5.53 -33.71
CA GLU A 311 25.45 5.53 -34.63
C GLU A 311 25.02 5.04 -36.01
N ILE A 312 24.30 3.91 -36.08
CA ILE A 312 23.74 3.40 -37.33
C ILE A 312 22.79 4.42 -37.98
N GLU A 313 21.93 5.07 -37.20
CA GLU A 313 21.04 6.12 -37.70
C GLU A 313 21.83 7.25 -38.34
N THR A 314 22.93 7.69 -37.71
CA THR A 314 23.80 8.75 -38.23
C THR A 314 24.47 8.34 -39.54
N GLU A 315 25.02 7.12 -39.61
CA GLU A 315 25.62 6.57 -40.83
C GLU A 315 24.60 6.46 -41.98
N LEU A 316 23.36 6.05 -41.68
CA LEU A 316 22.30 5.96 -42.67
C LEU A 316 21.83 7.34 -43.15
N HIS A 317 21.79 8.34 -42.27
CA HIS A 317 21.43 9.71 -42.64
C HIS A 317 22.42 10.33 -43.64
N GLU A 318 23.72 10.00 -43.56
CA GLU A 318 24.71 10.44 -44.56
C GLU A 318 24.41 9.90 -45.97
N SER A 319 23.61 8.84 -46.07
CA SER A 319 23.17 8.21 -47.32
C SER A 319 21.69 8.47 -47.64
N ASP A 320 21.05 9.45 -47.00
CA ASP A 320 19.60 9.74 -47.12
C ASP A 320 18.69 8.52 -46.83
N LEU A 321 19.13 7.63 -45.92
CA LEU A 321 18.38 6.46 -45.48
C LEU A 321 17.82 6.64 -44.07
N PHE A 322 16.64 6.08 -43.85
CA PHE A 322 15.92 6.18 -42.57
C PHE A 322 15.95 4.86 -41.79
N LEU A 323 16.32 4.95 -40.51
CA LEU A 323 16.27 3.84 -39.55
C LEU A 323 15.04 3.96 -38.65
N GLN A 324 14.07 3.07 -38.84
CA GLN A 324 12.97 2.93 -37.88
C GLN A 324 13.46 2.13 -36.65
N SER A 325 13.52 2.78 -35.49
CA SER A 325 13.98 2.19 -34.22
C SER A 325 13.20 2.74 -33.02
N ASN A 326 13.56 2.33 -31.80
CA ASN A 326 13.01 2.90 -30.57
C ASN A 326 13.21 4.43 -30.47
N LEU A 327 14.26 4.97 -31.10
CA LEU A 327 14.56 6.40 -31.14
C LEU A 327 13.72 7.19 -32.15
N SER A 328 13.12 6.50 -33.12
CA SER A 328 12.33 7.13 -34.20
C SER A 328 10.95 7.58 -33.72
N VAL A 329 10.33 8.51 -34.46
CA VAL A 329 9.00 9.04 -34.16
C VAL A 329 7.95 7.91 -34.18
N GLU A 330 8.05 7.01 -35.15
CA GLU A 330 7.19 5.84 -35.34
C GLU A 330 7.44 4.73 -34.30
N GLY A 331 8.60 4.79 -33.61
CA GLY A 331 9.03 3.77 -32.66
C GLY A 331 9.38 2.43 -33.29
N GLU A 332 9.52 1.41 -32.43
CA GLU A 332 9.89 0.05 -32.81
C GLU A 332 8.87 -0.59 -33.77
N THR A 333 9.36 -1.27 -34.80
CA THR A 333 8.52 -1.95 -35.79
C THR A 333 8.52 -3.46 -35.60
N ARG A 334 7.55 -4.13 -36.23
CA ARG A 334 7.52 -5.60 -36.30
C ARG A 334 7.81 -6.08 -37.71
N VAL A 335 8.76 -7.01 -37.81
CA VAL A 335 9.03 -7.76 -39.04
C VAL A 335 8.71 -9.23 -38.76
N LEU A 336 7.94 -9.88 -39.64
CA LEU A 336 7.48 -11.27 -39.47
C LEU A 336 6.86 -11.56 -38.09
N GLY A 337 6.09 -10.60 -37.56
CA GLY A 337 5.41 -10.73 -36.26
C GLY A 337 6.31 -10.53 -35.03
N ARG A 338 7.62 -10.25 -35.19
CA ARG A 338 8.56 -10.00 -34.08
C ARG A 338 9.04 -8.55 -34.10
N TYR A 339 9.23 -7.97 -32.92
CA TYR A 339 9.92 -6.67 -32.80
C TYR A 339 11.39 -6.82 -33.19
N VAL A 340 11.93 -5.79 -33.84
CA VAL A 340 13.34 -5.65 -34.21
C VAL A 340 13.90 -4.36 -33.62
N ASP A 341 15.19 -4.34 -33.32
CA ASP A 341 15.81 -3.16 -32.68
C ASP A 341 15.91 -1.96 -33.63
N GLY A 342 16.23 -2.20 -34.90
CA GLY A 342 16.21 -1.21 -35.96
C GLY A 342 15.87 -1.81 -37.33
N TYR A 343 15.16 -1.07 -38.17
CA TYR A 343 14.80 -1.49 -39.53
C TYR A 343 14.93 -0.36 -40.55
N CYS A 344 15.76 -0.58 -41.57
CA CYS A 344 15.82 0.27 -42.75
C CYS A 344 15.00 -0.36 -43.87
N LYS A 345 13.85 0.25 -44.17
CA LYS A 345 12.91 -0.28 -45.17
C LYS A 345 13.48 -0.23 -46.59
N ALA A 346 14.21 0.84 -46.92
CA ALA A 346 14.75 1.08 -48.26
C ALA A 346 15.75 -0.01 -48.69
N THR A 347 16.60 -0.46 -47.77
CA THR A 347 17.60 -1.52 -48.03
C THR A 347 17.14 -2.91 -47.60
N ARG A 348 15.95 -3.02 -46.97
CA ARG A 348 15.46 -4.23 -46.30
C ARG A 348 16.46 -4.79 -45.28
N THR A 349 17.12 -3.90 -44.53
CA THR A 349 18.13 -4.25 -43.53
C THR A 349 17.55 -4.18 -42.13
N ILE A 350 17.73 -5.24 -41.35
CA ILE A 350 17.37 -5.34 -39.94
C ILE A 350 18.66 -5.23 -39.11
N TYR A 351 18.64 -4.36 -38.10
CA TYR A 351 19.73 -4.18 -37.15
C TYR A 351 19.29 -4.76 -35.81
N GLN A 352 20.06 -5.71 -35.25
CA GLN A 352 19.77 -6.38 -33.98
C GLN A 352 20.94 -6.24 -33.01
N PHE A 353 20.66 -5.80 -31.78
CA PHE A 353 21.64 -5.68 -30.72
C PHE A 353 21.47 -6.80 -29.70
N HIS A 354 22.42 -7.73 -29.67
CA HIS A 354 22.39 -8.90 -28.81
C HIS A 354 23.08 -8.59 -27.48
N GLY A 355 22.29 -8.14 -26.50
CA GLY A 355 22.70 -8.04 -25.10
C GLY A 355 23.18 -9.39 -24.56
N CYS A 356 24.42 -9.49 -24.09
CA CYS A 356 25.09 -10.77 -23.84
C CYS A 356 24.34 -11.63 -22.80
N PHE A 357 23.86 -10.98 -21.74
CA PHE A 357 23.10 -11.63 -20.66
C PHE A 357 21.74 -12.17 -21.14
N PHE A 358 21.06 -11.47 -22.04
CA PHE A 358 19.71 -11.87 -22.47
C PHE A 358 19.72 -12.80 -23.71
N HIS A 359 20.81 -12.82 -24.47
CA HIS A 359 20.90 -13.53 -25.75
C HIS A 359 21.88 -14.70 -25.76
N GLY A 360 22.64 -14.94 -24.68
CA GLY A 360 23.52 -16.11 -24.55
C GLY A 360 24.82 -16.02 -25.34
N CYS A 361 25.63 -14.99 -25.08
CA CYS A 361 26.92 -14.82 -25.76
C CYS A 361 27.93 -15.92 -25.40
N THR A 362 28.51 -16.59 -26.40
CA THR A 362 29.55 -17.63 -26.22
C THR A 362 30.84 -17.13 -25.61
N GLN A 363 31.11 -15.82 -25.65
CA GLN A 363 32.32 -15.23 -25.08
C GLN A 363 32.16 -14.85 -23.61
N CYS A 364 30.92 -14.65 -23.14
CA CYS A 364 30.65 -14.12 -21.81
C CYS A 364 30.10 -15.17 -20.84
N TYR A 365 29.42 -16.20 -21.35
CA TYR A 365 28.75 -17.20 -20.54
C TYR A 365 28.95 -18.59 -21.15
N ASP A 366 29.15 -19.59 -20.30
CA ASP A 366 29.07 -20.99 -20.71
C ASP A 366 27.61 -21.32 -21.13
N GLY A 367 27.44 -22.28 -22.03
CA GLY A 367 26.11 -22.72 -22.46
C GLY A 367 25.29 -23.39 -21.36
N ASP A 368 25.96 -24.08 -20.43
CA ASP A 368 25.32 -24.82 -19.34
C ASP A 368 24.99 -23.91 -18.13
N GLU A 369 25.55 -22.70 -18.10
CA GLU A 369 25.19 -21.68 -17.12
C GLU A 369 23.72 -21.23 -17.28
N TYR A 370 23.14 -20.77 -16.17
CA TYR A 370 21.72 -20.48 -16.06
C TYR A 370 21.44 -18.98 -15.91
N ASN A 371 20.53 -18.45 -16.71
CA ASN A 371 20.04 -17.08 -16.57
C ASN A 371 18.94 -17.01 -15.50
N THR A 372 19.22 -16.34 -14.39
CA THR A 372 18.29 -16.24 -13.24
C THR A 372 17.06 -15.38 -13.48
N VAL A 373 17.08 -14.51 -14.50
CA VAL A 373 15.96 -13.61 -14.82
C VAL A 373 14.98 -14.27 -15.78
N LEU A 374 15.49 -14.99 -16.79
CA LEU A 374 14.68 -15.67 -17.80
C LEU A 374 14.40 -17.13 -17.44
N ASN A 375 15.07 -17.67 -16.42
CA ASN A 375 14.93 -19.05 -15.97
C ASN A 375 15.15 -20.06 -17.12
N GLU A 376 16.20 -19.84 -17.91
CA GLU A 376 16.63 -20.66 -19.06
C GLU A 376 18.17 -20.73 -19.10
N THR A 377 18.74 -21.77 -19.72
CA THR A 377 20.20 -21.88 -19.94
C THR A 377 20.66 -20.91 -21.04
N TYR A 378 21.91 -20.44 -20.96
CA TYR A 378 22.45 -19.56 -22.00
C TYR A 378 22.58 -20.23 -23.37
N TYR A 379 22.75 -21.57 -23.41
CA TYR A 379 22.63 -22.32 -24.66
C TYR A 379 21.25 -22.13 -25.31
N THR A 380 20.19 -22.26 -24.53
CA THR A 380 18.80 -22.13 -25.02
C THR A 380 18.53 -20.72 -25.52
N LEU A 381 18.98 -19.70 -24.78
CA LEU A 381 18.88 -18.29 -25.18
C LEU A 381 19.60 -18.04 -26.52
N ARG A 382 20.83 -18.53 -26.65
CA ARG A 382 21.63 -18.42 -27.88
C ARG A 382 20.95 -19.04 -29.08
N GLU A 383 20.42 -20.25 -28.93
CA GLU A 383 19.73 -20.92 -30.02
C GLU A 383 18.42 -20.19 -30.41
N ARG A 384 17.71 -19.59 -29.46
CA ARG A 384 16.55 -18.73 -29.76
C ARG A 384 16.96 -17.48 -30.54
N THR A 385 18.05 -16.82 -30.16
CA THR A 385 18.61 -15.67 -30.89
C THR A 385 18.96 -16.06 -32.32
N ARG A 386 19.76 -17.11 -32.50
CA ARG A 386 20.18 -17.62 -33.82
C ARG A 386 19.01 -18.01 -34.71
N ARG A 387 17.98 -18.67 -34.15
CA ARG A 387 16.76 -19.03 -34.89
C ARG A 387 16.01 -17.79 -35.37
N THR A 388 15.99 -16.73 -34.56
CA THR A 388 15.33 -15.47 -34.90
C THR A 388 16.07 -14.75 -36.03
N ASP A 389 17.39 -14.64 -35.94
CA ASP A 389 18.20 -14.01 -36.99
C ASP A 389 18.09 -14.78 -38.32
N LYS A 390 18.25 -16.11 -38.28
CA LYS A 390 18.07 -16.97 -39.47
C LYS A 390 16.68 -16.89 -40.07
N MET A 391 15.63 -16.72 -39.25
CA MET A 391 14.27 -16.54 -39.75
C MET A 391 14.15 -15.28 -40.60
N PHE A 392 14.79 -14.18 -40.19
CA PHE A 392 14.82 -12.95 -40.97
C PHE A 392 15.66 -13.09 -42.25
N GLU A 393 16.84 -13.70 -42.16
CA GLU A 393 17.71 -13.96 -43.32
C GLU A 393 16.99 -14.82 -44.37
N ASN A 394 16.36 -15.92 -43.95
CA ASN A 394 15.60 -16.83 -44.82
C ASN A 394 14.41 -16.15 -45.51
N ALA A 395 13.89 -15.06 -44.94
CA ALA A 395 12.83 -14.25 -45.53
C ALA A 395 13.36 -13.13 -46.46
N GLY A 396 14.66 -13.13 -46.76
CA GLY A 396 15.30 -12.20 -47.68
C GLY A 396 15.55 -10.81 -47.09
N TYR A 397 15.76 -10.73 -45.78
CA TYR A 397 16.26 -9.51 -45.12
C TYR A 397 17.77 -9.61 -44.92
N GLN A 398 18.47 -8.50 -45.06
CA GLN A 398 19.85 -8.41 -44.59
C GLN A 398 19.83 -8.19 -43.09
N VAL A 399 20.48 -9.05 -42.30
CA VAL A 399 20.51 -8.92 -40.84
C VAL A 399 21.91 -8.51 -40.40
N ILE A 400 22.00 -7.35 -39.76
CA ILE A 400 23.24 -6.83 -39.16
C ILE A 400 23.10 -6.97 -37.64
N THR A 401 23.92 -7.84 -37.06
CA THR A 401 23.90 -8.11 -35.62
C THR A 401 25.10 -7.51 -34.92
N MET A 402 24.91 -6.94 -33.73
CA MET A 402 25.99 -6.47 -32.86
C MET A 402 25.86 -7.10 -31.47
N TRP A 403 26.91 -7.79 -31.00
CA TRP A 403 26.94 -8.33 -29.64
C TRP A 403 27.45 -7.30 -28.65
N GLU A 404 26.84 -7.22 -27.47
CA GLU A 404 27.20 -6.25 -26.44
C GLU A 404 28.68 -6.29 -26.05
N CYS A 405 29.26 -7.48 -25.86
CA CYS A 405 30.68 -7.59 -25.50
C CYS A 405 31.60 -7.14 -26.62
N VAL A 406 31.24 -7.39 -27.89
CA VAL A 406 31.99 -6.96 -29.07
C VAL A 406 31.92 -5.44 -29.20
N TYR A 407 30.73 -4.86 -29.05
CA TYR A 407 30.54 -3.43 -29.07
C TYR A 407 31.32 -2.72 -27.96
N MET A 408 31.28 -3.29 -26.75
CA MET A 408 32.04 -2.77 -25.61
C MET A 408 33.54 -2.90 -25.80
N GLN A 409 34.05 -3.97 -26.42
CA GLN A 409 35.47 -4.14 -26.71
C GLN A 409 35.98 -3.18 -27.78
N THR A 410 35.20 -3.01 -28.86
CA THR A 410 35.54 -2.09 -29.96
C THR A 410 35.48 -0.62 -29.51
N ASN A 411 34.64 -0.29 -28.54
CA ASN A 411 34.47 1.08 -28.04
C ASN A 411 35.15 1.37 -26.68
N LYS A 412 35.92 0.42 -26.12
CA LYS A 412 36.51 0.46 -24.76
C LYS A 412 37.54 1.56 -24.49
N LEU A 413 37.80 2.46 -25.43
CA LEU A 413 38.85 3.49 -25.34
C LEU A 413 38.42 4.91 -25.72
N ASN A 414 37.12 5.18 -25.88
CA ASN A 414 36.69 6.53 -26.22
C ASN A 414 36.19 7.27 -24.97
N LYS A 415 36.76 8.45 -24.72
CA LYS A 415 36.28 9.46 -23.75
C LYS A 415 34.76 9.71 -23.92
N LYS A 416 34.26 9.55 -25.16
CA LYS A 416 32.83 9.49 -25.52
C LYS A 416 32.03 8.46 -24.71
N MET A 417 32.50 7.23 -24.46
CA MET A 417 31.74 6.21 -23.71
C MET A 417 31.55 6.55 -22.23
N LEU A 418 32.53 7.23 -21.63
CA LEU A 418 32.41 7.79 -20.28
C LEU A 418 31.55 9.05 -20.25
N ASP A 419 31.61 9.92 -21.26
CA ASP A 419 30.66 11.04 -21.42
C ASP A 419 29.24 10.55 -21.71
N LEU A 420 29.07 9.39 -22.36
CA LEU A 420 27.78 8.75 -22.61
C LEU A 420 27.13 8.17 -21.35
N LEU A 421 27.94 7.63 -20.44
CA LEU A 421 27.48 7.26 -19.10
C LEU A 421 27.15 8.48 -18.24
N ARG A 422 27.80 9.64 -18.48
CA ARG A 422 27.38 10.94 -17.89
C ARG A 422 26.09 11.47 -18.53
N HIS A 423 25.87 11.20 -19.81
CA HIS A 423 24.62 11.45 -20.54
C HIS A 423 23.65 10.26 -20.46
N ARG A 424 23.77 9.41 -19.44
CA ARG A 424 22.77 8.38 -19.14
C ARG A 424 21.36 8.99 -19.05
N ASP A 425 21.26 10.22 -18.60
CA ASP A 425 20.03 11.01 -18.58
C ASP A 425 19.49 11.38 -19.96
N PHE A 426 20.28 11.32 -21.04
CA PHE A 426 19.76 11.52 -22.41
C PHE A 426 18.97 10.28 -22.86
N PHE A 427 19.54 9.08 -22.65
CA PHE A 427 18.95 7.82 -23.13
C PHE A 427 17.90 7.23 -22.17
N ILE A 428 18.07 7.35 -20.86
CA ILE A 428 17.05 6.93 -19.88
C ILE A 428 15.77 7.78 -20.00
N ASN A 429 15.89 8.99 -20.53
CA ASN A 429 14.80 9.94 -20.63
C ASN A 429 14.20 10.12 -22.02
N ILE A 430 14.55 9.29 -23.02
CA ILE A 430 14.01 9.43 -24.39
C ILE A 430 12.49 9.47 -24.38
N HIS A 431 11.86 8.68 -23.50
CA HIS A 431 10.42 8.67 -23.35
C HIS A 431 9.98 9.42 -22.09
N LEU A 432 8.88 10.15 -22.22
CA LEU A 432 8.19 10.77 -21.10
C LEU A 432 7.52 9.67 -20.27
N ASN A 433 7.88 9.54 -19.00
CA ASN A 433 7.17 8.70 -18.05
C ASN A 433 6.21 9.58 -17.23
N PRO A 434 4.87 9.41 -17.38
CA PRO A 434 3.91 10.26 -16.68
C PRO A 434 4.04 10.23 -15.15
N ARG A 435 4.59 9.16 -14.57
CA ARG A 435 4.81 9.07 -13.12
C ARG A 435 5.85 10.07 -12.61
N ASP A 436 6.80 10.49 -13.44
CA ASP A 436 7.83 11.46 -13.06
C ASP A 436 7.24 12.86 -12.84
N ALA A 437 6.03 13.12 -13.37
CA ALA A 437 5.29 14.36 -13.15
C ALA A 437 4.40 14.33 -11.90
N LEU A 438 4.31 13.21 -11.19
CA LEU A 438 3.45 13.07 -10.01
C LEU A 438 4.19 13.50 -8.74
N PHE A 439 3.83 14.67 -8.23
CA PHE A 439 4.37 15.22 -6.99
C PHE A 439 3.29 15.36 -5.91
N GLY A 440 3.73 15.39 -4.65
CA GLY A 440 2.87 15.67 -3.49
C GLY A 440 2.55 17.14 -3.32
N GLY A 441 2.06 17.49 -2.13
CA GLY A 441 1.82 18.89 -1.75
C GLY A 441 3.12 19.70 -1.71
N ARG A 442 3.02 20.99 -2.05
CA ARG A 442 4.16 21.91 -1.98
C ARG A 442 4.44 22.29 -0.53
N THR A 443 5.67 22.04 -0.08
CA THR A 443 6.20 22.52 1.20
C THR A 443 7.42 23.39 0.93
N SER A 444 7.31 24.70 1.17
CA SER A 444 8.38 25.66 0.89
C SER A 444 8.47 26.69 2.02
N PRO A 445 9.18 26.39 3.11
CA PRO A 445 9.32 27.33 4.22
C PRO A 445 10.23 28.49 3.79
N ALA A 446 9.74 29.73 3.92
CA ALA A 446 10.57 30.92 3.75
C ALA A 446 11.55 31.13 4.92
N ARG A 447 11.12 30.70 6.11
CA ARG A 447 11.86 30.78 7.37
C ARG A 447 11.51 29.56 8.21
N LEU A 448 12.52 28.84 8.71
CA LEU A 448 12.31 27.62 9.50
C LEU A 448 11.96 27.91 10.97
N TYR A 449 12.44 29.03 11.51
CA TYR A 449 12.20 29.43 12.89
C TYR A 449 11.94 30.93 12.97
N PHE A 450 10.80 31.30 13.56
CA PHE A 450 10.42 32.68 13.84
C PHE A 450 10.14 32.82 15.33
N GLU A 451 10.80 33.76 15.98
CA GLU A 451 10.58 34.13 17.37
C GLU A 451 10.06 35.55 17.42
N SER A 452 8.93 35.76 18.09
CA SER A 452 8.37 37.10 18.23
C SER A 452 9.20 37.92 19.21
N LYS A 453 9.55 39.15 18.81
CA LYS A 453 10.17 40.10 19.74
C LYS A 453 9.15 40.58 20.77
N ASN A 454 9.37 40.23 22.04
CA ASN A 454 8.59 40.67 23.20
C ASN A 454 7.07 40.38 23.12
N GLY A 455 6.66 39.39 22.30
CA GLY A 455 5.24 39.03 22.14
C GLY A 455 4.38 40.08 21.41
N ALA A 456 4.99 41.09 20.78
CA ALA A 456 4.28 42.17 20.10
C ALA A 456 3.84 41.81 18.67
N GLU A 457 4.40 40.74 18.09
CA GLU A 457 4.13 40.34 16.72
C GLU A 457 3.07 39.22 16.68
N LYS A 458 2.12 39.34 15.75
CA LYS A 458 1.06 38.35 15.55
C LYS A 458 1.35 37.51 14.31
N ALA A 459 1.28 36.19 14.45
CA ALA A 459 1.30 35.26 13.33
C ALA A 459 -0.14 34.93 12.92
N PHE A 460 -0.40 34.93 11.61
CA PHE A 460 -1.67 34.50 11.05
C PHE A 460 -1.48 33.17 10.35
N TYR A 461 -2.40 32.23 10.60
CA TYR A 461 -2.45 30.94 9.95
C TYR A 461 -3.64 30.92 8.99
N GLY A 462 -3.37 30.63 7.72
CA GLY A 462 -4.39 30.43 6.71
C GLY A 462 -4.29 29.01 6.17
N ASP A 463 -5.42 28.33 6.02
CA ASP A 463 -5.50 27.00 5.44
C ASP A 463 -6.64 26.93 4.41
N PHE A 464 -6.45 26.10 3.39
CA PHE A 464 -7.48 25.84 2.39
C PHE A 464 -8.39 24.73 2.87
N THR A 465 -9.68 25.03 3.04
CA THR A 465 -10.67 24.00 3.33
C THR A 465 -10.82 23.06 2.13
N SER A 466 -10.35 21.81 2.28
CA SER A 466 -10.49 20.75 1.28
C SER A 466 -9.86 21.10 -0.09
N LEU A 467 -8.59 21.49 -0.10
CA LEU A 467 -7.84 21.85 -1.32
C LEU A 467 -7.99 20.83 -2.47
N TYR A 468 -7.66 19.55 -2.24
CA TYR A 468 -7.72 18.53 -3.30
C TYR A 468 -9.15 18.29 -3.82
N PRO A 469 -10.18 18.10 -2.97
CA PRO A 469 -11.57 18.04 -3.44
C PRO A 469 -12.02 19.28 -4.23
N TYR A 470 -11.61 20.48 -3.81
CA TYR A 470 -11.90 21.70 -4.56
C TYR A 470 -11.28 21.66 -5.96
N VAL A 471 -10.01 21.30 -6.07
CA VAL A 471 -9.31 21.14 -7.35
C VAL A 471 -9.97 20.07 -8.21
N GLN A 472 -10.32 18.92 -7.63
CA GLN A 472 -11.04 17.83 -8.33
C GLN A 472 -12.40 18.28 -8.88
N LYS A 473 -13.11 19.15 -8.16
CA LYS A 473 -14.42 19.67 -8.56
C LYS A 473 -14.35 20.78 -9.62
N LYS A 474 -13.30 21.60 -9.58
CA LYS A 474 -13.23 22.85 -10.37
C LYS A 474 -12.32 22.78 -11.60
N ASN A 475 -11.31 21.92 -11.58
CA ASN A 475 -10.32 21.85 -12.65
C ASN A 475 -10.59 20.68 -13.59
N VAL A 476 -10.08 20.82 -14.82
CA VAL A 476 -10.16 19.78 -15.85
C VAL A 476 -9.02 18.79 -15.65
N PHE A 477 -9.32 17.50 -15.80
CA PHE A 477 -8.35 16.41 -15.76
C PHE A 477 -8.30 15.68 -17.10
N SER A 478 -7.15 15.11 -17.44
CA SER A 478 -7.03 14.21 -18.58
C SER A 478 -7.70 12.87 -18.25
N THR A 479 -8.71 12.50 -19.04
CA THR A 479 -9.46 11.25 -18.86
C THR A 479 -9.27 10.26 -20.01
N ARG A 480 -8.80 10.72 -21.17
CA ARG A 480 -8.62 9.90 -22.37
C ARG A 480 -7.16 9.49 -22.57
N HIS A 481 -6.93 8.58 -23.52
CA HIS A 481 -5.59 8.28 -23.98
C HIS A 481 -4.92 9.53 -24.58
N PRO A 482 -3.65 9.81 -24.21
CA PRO A 482 -2.92 10.93 -24.76
C PRO A 482 -2.54 10.66 -26.22
N THR A 483 -2.43 11.72 -27.01
CA THR A 483 -1.66 11.67 -28.26
C THR A 483 -0.18 11.79 -27.90
N ILE A 484 0.63 10.85 -28.38
CA ILE A 484 2.07 10.82 -28.08
C ILE A 484 2.79 11.45 -29.26
N ILE A 485 3.59 12.48 -28.96
CA ILE A 485 4.37 13.21 -29.96
C ILE A 485 5.83 13.07 -29.57
N ARG A 486 6.66 12.73 -30.56
CA ARG A 486 8.09 12.39 -30.40
C ARG A 486 8.89 13.09 -31.48
N GLY A 487 10.19 13.24 -31.22
CA GLY A 487 11.12 13.91 -32.14
C GLY A 487 11.20 15.41 -31.86
N GLU A 488 12.41 15.96 -31.99
CA GLU A 488 12.69 17.37 -31.70
C GLU A 488 11.93 18.29 -32.65
N GLU A 489 11.89 17.97 -33.94
CA GLU A 489 11.19 18.77 -34.96
C GLU A 489 9.67 18.80 -34.76
N GLU A 490 9.04 17.64 -34.53
CA GLU A 490 7.58 17.57 -34.30
C GLU A 490 7.19 18.25 -32.99
N CYS A 491 7.98 18.08 -31.92
CA CYS A 491 7.75 18.78 -30.67
C CYS A 491 7.95 20.30 -30.82
N ALA A 492 8.94 20.76 -31.60
CA ALA A 492 9.21 22.18 -31.84
C ALA A 492 8.08 22.88 -32.60
N LYS A 493 7.27 22.15 -33.38
CA LYS A 493 6.09 22.69 -34.07
C LYS A 493 4.94 23.03 -33.12
N ILE A 494 4.99 22.59 -31.85
CA ILE A 494 3.87 22.71 -30.91
C ILE A 494 4.16 23.80 -29.89
N PRO A 495 3.35 24.88 -29.86
CA PRO A 495 3.46 25.88 -28.81
C PRO A 495 3.16 25.25 -27.44
N VAL A 496 4.09 25.38 -26.48
CA VAL A 496 3.93 24.82 -25.12
C VAL A 496 2.61 25.25 -24.45
N SER A 497 2.14 26.48 -24.71
CA SER A 497 0.91 27.03 -24.14
C SER A 497 -0.38 26.35 -24.62
N THR A 498 -0.33 25.59 -25.71
CA THR A 498 -1.51 24.85 -26.23
C THR A 498 -1.57 23.41 -25.73
N VAL A 499 -0.54 22.94 -25.02
CA VAL A 499 -0.44 21.57 -24.56
C VAL A 499 -1.24 21.40 -23.26
N PHE A 500 -2.34 20.64 -23.34
CA PHE A 500 -3.03 20.11 -22.16
C PHE A 500 -2.52 18.69 -21.87
N GLY A 501 -1.44 18.58 -21.11
CA GLY A 501 -0.79 17.29 -20.86
C GLY A 501 0.58 17.42 -20.19
N LEU A 502 1.46 16.48 -20.51
CA LEU A 502 2.81 16.42 -19.97
C LEU A 502 3.83 16.74 -21.06
N ILE A 503 4.84 17.52 -20.70
CA ILE A 503 5.96 17.87 -21.58
C ILE A 503 7.25 17.54 -20.84
N LYS A 504 8.20 16.96 -21.56
CA LYS A 504 9.57 16.81 -21.10
C LYS A 504 10.43 17.88 -21.76
N CYS A 505 10.95 18.82 -20.96
CA CYS A 505 11.73 19.94 -21.47
C CYS A 505 12.84 20.33 -20.50
N ARG A 506 13.83 21.09 -20.99
CA ARG A 506 14.81 21.78 -20.15
C ARG A 506 14.30 23.19 -19.88
N ILE A 507 14.34 23.61 -18.61
CA ILE A 507 13.84 24.92 -18.17
C ILE A 507 15.02 25.71 -17.63
N ALA A 508 15.24 26.92 -18.15
CA ALA A 508 16.14 27.88 -17.55
C ALA A 508 15.39 28.66 -16.45
N PRO A 509 15.90 28.72 -15.21
CA PRO A 509 15.25 29.51 -14.16
C PRO A 509 15.28 31.00 -14.53
N PRO A 510 14.22 31.76 -14.26
CA PRO A 510 14.18 33.18 -14.57
C PRO A 510 15.21 33.95 -13.74
N CYS A 511 16.09 34.72 -14.39
CA CYS A 511 17.23 35.37 -13.74
C CYS A 511 16.85 36.56 -12.84
N ASN A 512 15.66 37.15 -13.02
CA ASN A 512 15.30 38.46 -12.47
C ASN A 512 14.04 38.46 -11.58
N VAL A 513 13.63 37.30 -11.05
CA VAL A 513 12.39 37.22 -10.26
C VAL A 513 12.61 36.43 -8.97
N CYS A 514 12.56 37.12 -7.84
CA CYS A 514 12.60 36.54 -6.48
C CYS A 514 11.27 35.86 -6.14
N TYR A 515 10.90 34.79 -6.84
CA TYR A 515 9.79 33.93 -6.40
C TYR A 515 10.31 32.58 -5.94
N PHE A 516 9.66 32.05 -4.90
CA PHE A 516 9.78 30.67 -4.47
C PHE A 516 9.77 29.75 -5.70
N PRO A 517 10.83 28.96 -5.95
CA PRO A 517 10.90 28.11 -7.12
C PRO A 517 9.66 27.21 -7.18
N TYR A 518 8.98 27.24 -8.32
CA TYR A 518 7.74 26.49 -8.53
C TYR A 518 8.03 25.01 -8.78
N TYR A 519 9.20 24.71 -9.35
CA TYR A 519 9.62 23.35 -9.69
C TYR A 519 10.29 22.68 -8.48
N PRO A 520 9.89 21.45 -8.13
CA PRO A 520 10.56 20.68 -7.09
C PRO A 520 11.99 20.37 -7.54
N ALA A 521 12.99 20.82 -6.77
CA ALA A 521 14.35 20.33 -6.93
C ALA A 521 14.39 18.92 -6.35
N VAL A 522 14.70 17.91 -7.18
CA VAL A 522 15.05 16.57 -6.67
C VAL A 522 16.44 16.68 -6.07
N PRO A 523 16.63 16.46 -4.75
CA PRO A 523 17.96 16.50 -4.16
C PRO A 523 18.83 15.42 -4.82
N GLY A 524 19.96 15.81 -5.43
CA GLY A 524 20.96 14.87 -5.94
C GLY A 524 21.21 14.83 -7.45
N VAL A 525 20.61 15.74 -8.24
CA VAL A 525 21.00 15.93 -9.66
C VAL A 525 21.57 17.33 -9.81
N ASN A 526 22.87 17.46 -9.54
CA ASN A 526 23.70 18.60 -9.95
C ASN A 526 24.65 18.13 -11.05
#